data_AF-A0A4Q4Y8M0-F1
#
_entry.id   AF-A0A4Q4Y8M0-F1
#
_cell.length_a   1.000
_cell.length_b   1.000
_cell.length_c   1.000
_cell.angle_alpha   90.00
_cell.angle_beta   90.00
_cell.angle_gamma   90.00
#
_symmetry.space_group_name_H-M   'P 1'
#
loop_
_entity.id
_entity.type
_entity.pdbx_description
1 polymer ?
#
loop_
_entity_poly.entity_id
_entity_poly.type
_entity_poly.pdbx_seq_one_letter_code
_entity_poly.pdbx_strand_id
1 'polypeptide(L)'
;MKATKTPALETPMVFVAYPPWHAALGANQLVSSSAASGAPEGHRRHRRLLHWDGGASGKLRKVKSVFREGVRYALKVASAHPESSKFLLRRWNVKPHHDYPRMLLSGPEPWLIPTESNLDRMFRDIGYRGLAKGATSKDHWESDCGKYRFSAAATAIHFLRSIPNSRCHIRKICLCEDYEAVAYPECHAKGLVPFCRENPELRIERRVSLWRNIFQKSYWWDGCDWERRVDSPLDREGRLAADEVTRPVADWMVEASVLGRAGMPQDPGRFTLVLDGDPTPERSSEVFCLAVQRDAAWQDAVEQCLVRDPLNWSSVLNMKLSRTFYFVGFPQLLRQLASDKSSSGIRCNFDPGEPWDIAPIVEANRGWNWDDWYERSHRPDLVFETAPPLPRWADLVRENIFPRIWETEEREEIEEWQWEEWEREWELEELELEELEREE
;
A
#
# COMPACT_ATOMS: atom_id res chain seq x y z
N MET A 1 -41.49 -37.18 21.25
CA MET A 1 -40.13 -37.12 20.69
C MET A 1 -39.78 -35.67 20.39
N LYS A 2 -38.94 -35.04 21.23
CA LYS A 2 -38.42 -33.69 20.97
C LYS A 2 -37.26 -33.83 19.99
N ALA A 3 -37.43 -33.31 18.78
CA ALA A 3 -36.35 -33.24 17.81
C ALA A 3 -35.32 -32.21 18.29
N THR A 4 -34.21 -32.69 18.81
CA THR A 4 -33.00 -31.90 19.05
C THR A 4 -32.44 -31.47 17.70
N LYS A 5 -32.52 -30.16 17.40
CA LYS A 5 -31.74 -29.55 16.31
C LYS A 5 -30.26 -29.68 16.64
N THR A 6 -29.56 -30.49 15.87
CA THR A 6 -28.10 -30.54 15.82
C THR A 6 -27.60 -29.17 15.33
N PRO A 7 -26.64 -28.52 16.02
CA PRO A 7 -26.04 -27.29 15.50
C PRO A 7 -25.22 -27.65 14.26
N ALA A 8 -25.51 -26.98 13.14
CA ALA A 8 -24.63 -27.03 11.97
C ALA A 8 -23.28 -26.42 12.38
N LEU A 9 -22.22 -27.21 12.29
CA LEU A 9 -20.84 -26.73 12.32
C LEU A 9 -20.63 -25.87 11.07
N GLU A 10 -20.95 -24.58 11.17
CA GLU A 10 -20.66 -23.59 10.14
C GLU A 10 -19.14 -23.38 10.09
N THR A 11 -18.47 -24.17 9.25
CA THR A 11 -17.05 -23.97 8.97
C THR A 11 -16.93 -22.72 8.09
N PRO A 12 -16.23 -21.65 8.52
CA PRO A 12 -16.07 -20.46 7.72
C PRO A 12 -15.22 -20.75 6.48
N MET A 13 -15.58 -20.16 5.33
CA MET A 13 -14.65 -20.12 4.21
C MET A 13 -13.59 -19.06 4.46
N VAL A 14 -12.32 -19.46 4.42
CA VAL A 14 -11.17 -18.60 4.64
C VAL A 14 -10.48 -18.35 3.31
N PHE A 15 -10.30 -17.08 2.95
CA PHE A 15 -9.49 -16.65 1.81
C PHE A 15 -8.27 -15.92 2.32
N VAL A 16 -7.09 -16.30 1.82
CA VAL A 16 -5.82 -15.62 2.10
C VAL A 16 -5.37 -14.93 0.81
N ALA A 17 -4.61 -13.83 0.94
CA ALA A 17 -3.93 -13.25 -0.20
C ALA A 17 -3.03 -14.31 -0.89
N TYR A 18 -3.14 -14.45 -2.21
CA TYR A 18 -2.44 -15.50 -2.96
C TYR A 18 -0.93 -15.19 -3.14
N PRO A 19 -0.08 -16.23 -3.32
CA PRO A 19 1.32 -16.06 -3.70
C PRO A 19 1.46 -15.31 -5.04
N PRO A 20 2.65 -14.74 -5.35
CA PRO A 20 2.84 -13.86 -6.49
C PRO A 20 2.42 -14.49 -7.82
N TRP A 21 1.89 -13.65 -8.71
CA TRP A 21 1.26 -14.00 -9.99
C TRP A 21 2.05 -15.00 -10.85
N HIS A 22 3.39 -14.97 -10.80
CA HIS A 22 4.27 -15.89 -11.55
C HIS A 22 4.09 -17.37 -11.18
N ALA A 23 3.66 -17.71 -9.96
CA ALA A 23 3.42 -19.10 -9.56
C ALA A 23 2.17 -19.72 -10.20
N ALA A 24 1.20 -18.90 -10.63
CA ALA A 24 -0.07 -19.38 -11.20
C ALA A 24 0.05 -19.83 -12.67
N LEU A 25 1.18 -19.52 -13.34
CA LEU A 25 1.41 -19.83 -14.76
C LEU A 25 2.32 -21.05 -14.98
N GLY A 26 2.86 -21.67 -13.92
CA GLY A 26 3.88 -22.72 -13.99
C GLY A 26 3.40 -24.15 -14.29
N ALA A 27 2.13 -24.38 -14.59
CA ALA A 27 1.59 -25.71 -14.86
C ALA A 27 1.18 -25.88 -16.33
N ASN A 28 2.13 -25.74 -17.26
CA ASN A 28 2.08 -26.36 -18.60
C ASN A 28 3.46 -26.33 -19.28
N GLN A 29 4.18 -27.44 -19.09
CA GLN A 29 5.14 -28.13 -19.95
C GLN A 29 6.00 -27.41 -21.03
N LEU A 30 7.26 -27.89 -21.03
CA LEU A 30 8.08 -28.42 -22.15
C LEU A 30 9.31 -27.62 -22.61
N VAL A 31 10.42 -28.32 -22.43
CA VAL A 31 11.80 -28.18 -22.91
C VAL A 31 11.88 -27.71 -24.37
N SER A 32 12.67 -26.67 -24.63
CA SER A 32 13.52 -26.64 -25.83
C SER A 32 14.77 -25.80 -25.57
N SER A 33 15.91 -26.41 -25.86
CA SER A 33 17.25 -25.86 -25.81
C SER A 33 17.57 -25.04 -27.07
N SER A 34 18.19 -23.88 -26.93
CA SER A 34 19.23 -23.46 -27.87
C SER A 34 20.22 -22.49 -27.21
N ALA A 35 21.48 -22.69 -27.54
CA ALA A 35 22.63 -21.91 -27.12
C ALA A 35 23.12 -21.02 -28.28
N ALA A 36 23.62 -19.82 -27.95
CA ALA A 36 24.62 -19.01 -28.67
C ALA A 36 24.62 -17.59 -28.05
N SER A 37 25.60 -17.21 -27.23
CA SER A 37 26.96 -16.70 -27.54
C SER A 37 27.03 -15.19 -27.77
N GLY A 38 27.85 -14.47 -26.98
CA GLY A 38 28.55 -13.27 -27.45
C GLY A 38 28.53 -12.01 -26.58
N ALA A 39 29.53 -11.91 -25.69
CA ALA A 39 30.28 -10.72 -25.22
C ALA A 39 29.61 -9.59 -24.39
N PRO A 40 30.33 -9.05 -23.37
CA PRO A 40 29.81 -8.02 -22.46
C PRO A 40 30.23 -6.61 -22.89
N GLU A 41 29.35 -5.63 -22.75
CA GLU A 41 29.69 -4.22 -22.90
C GLU A 41 29.36 -3.48 -21.59
N GLY A 42 30.42 -3.13 -20.86
CA GLY A 42 30.36 -2.48 -19.56
C GLY A 42 29.67 -1.11 -19.64
N HIS A 43 28.80 -0.83 -18.68
CA HIS A 43 28.21 0.49 -18.48
C HIS A 43 28.43 0.92 -17.04
N ARG A 44 29.49 1.70 -16.81
CA ARG A 44 29.68 2.51 -15.60
C ARG A 44 28.49 3.47 -15.45
N ARG A 45 27.65 3.27 -14.43
CA ARG A 45 26.62 4.24 -14.06
C ARG A 45 27.20 5.27 -13.10
N HIS A 46 27.41 6.49 -13.60
CA HIS A 46 27.63 7.67 -12.78
C HIS A 46 26.39 7.94 -11.90
N ARG A 47 26.52 7.78 -10.58
CA ARG A 47 25.57 8.30 -9.58
C ARG A 47 25.63 9.83 -9.60
N ARG A 48 24.57 10.47 -10.10
CA ARG A 48 24.25 11.88 -9.77
C ARG A 48 23.18 11.88 -8.70
N LEU A 49 23.56 12.25 -7.48
CA LEU A 49 22.66 12.71 -6.43
C LEU A 49 21.98 13.99 -6.91
N LEU A 50 20.73 13.89 -7.34
CA LEU A 50 19.86 15.04 -7.54
C LEU A 50 18.88 15.08 -6.38
N HIS A 51 19.12 16.02 -5.47
CA HIS A 51 18.14 16.52 -4.52
C HIS A 51 16.95 17.04 -5.32
N TRP A 52 15.80 16.37 -5.25
CA TRP A 52 14.57 16.82 -5.89
C TRP A 52 13.59 17.29 -4.81
N ASP A 53 13.31 18.58 -4.80
CA ASP A 53 12.34 19.21 -3.91
C ASP A 53 10.91 18.76 -4.27
N GLY A 54 10.18 18.32 -3.24
CA GLY A 54 8.87 17.68 -3.35
C GLY A 54 7.79 18.58 -3.92
N GLY A 55 7.49 18.42 -5.22
CA GLY A 55 6.31 18.99 -5.85
C GLY A 55 5.02 18.33 -5.32
N ALA A 56 4.38 18.97 -4.35
CA ALA A 56 3.07 18.58 -3.83
C ALA A 56 1.99 18.69 -4.94
N SER A 57 1.71 17.59 -5.63
CA SER A 57 0.49 17.49 -6.44
C SER A 57 -0.72 17.33 -5.50
N GLY A 58 -1.34 18.47 -5.16
CA GLY A 58 -2.43 18.54 -4.19
C GLY A 58 -3.68 17.76 -4.62
N LYS A 59 -3.80 16.51 -4.18
CA LYS A 59 -5.05 15.74 -4.24
C LYS A 59 -5.90 16.11 -3.03
N LEU A 60 -7.14 16.58 -3.23
CA LEU A 60 -8.11 16.72 -2.14
C LEU A 60 -8.27 15.37 -1.43
N ARG A 61 -7.97 15.31 -0.13
CA ARG A 61 -7.92 14.08 0.67
C ARG A 61 -9.34 13.57 1.03
N LYS A 62 -10.00 12.97 0.04
CA LYS A 62 -11.26 12.22 0.14
C LYS A 62 -10.99 10.71 0.12
N VAL A 63 -11.93 9.90 0.62
CA VAL A 63 -11.90 8.43 0.53
C VAL A 63 -11.49 8.01 -0.88
N LYS A 64 -10.44 7.19 -1.04
CA LYS A 64 -9.79 7.00 -2.35
C LYS A 64 -10.74 6.46 -3.38
N SER A 65 -11.59 5.51 -3.01
CA SER A 65 -12.58 4.94 -3.90
C SER A 65 -13.65 5.96 -4.31
N VAL A 66 -14.16 6.76 -3.38
CA VAL A 66 -15.14 7.84 -3.66
C VAL A 66 -14.52 8.94 -4.51
N PHE A 67 -13.26 9.31 -4.22
CA PHE A 67 -12.50 10.24 -5.04
C PHE A 67 -12.30 9.71 -6.45
N ARG A 68 -11.92 8.43 -6.59
CA ARG A 68 -11.76 7.76 -7.89
C ARG A 68 -13.05 7.70 -8.67
N GLU A 69 -14.18 7.41 -8.03
CA GLU A 69 -15.50 7.47 -8.67
C GLU A 69 -15.82 8.89 -9.15
N GLY A 70 -15.55 9.90 -8.32
CA GLY A 70 -15.70 11.30 -8.69
C GLY A 70 -14.78 11.73 -9.85
N VAL A 71 -13.52 11.30 -9.85
CA VAL A 71 -12.55 11.53 -10.93
C VAL A 71 -12.99 10.81 -12.20
N ARG A 72 -13.38 9.54 -12.12
CA ARG A 72 -13.92 8.78 -13.26
C ARG A 72 -15.16 9.48 -13.82
N TYR A 73 -16.08 9.94 -12.98
CA TYR A 73 -17.26 10.68 -13.42
C TYR A 73 -16.87 11.99 -14.11
N ALA A 74 -16.02 12.81 -13.50
CA ALA A 74 -15.54 14.06 -14.07
C ALA A 74 -14.84 13.84 -15.42
N LEU A 75 -14.04 12.77 -15.54
CA LEU A 75 -13.37 12.40 -16.78
C LEU A 75 -14.34 11.85 -17.82
N LYS A 76 -15.37 11.08 -17.44
CA LYS A 76 -16.45 10.69 -18.36
C LYS A 76 -17.13 11.93 -18.93
N VAL A 77 -17.53 12.86 -18.07
CA VAL A 77 -18.14 14.13 -18.47
C VAL A 77 -17.20 14.93 -19.38
N ALA A 78 -15.92 15.07 -19.01
CA ALA A 78 -14.93 15.77 -19.82
C ALA A 78 -14.66 15.08 -21.17
N SER A 79 -14.68 13.74 -21.22
CA SER A 79 -14.49 12.99 -22.46
C SER A 79 -15.65 13.15 -23.44
N ALA A 80 -16.86 13.45 -22.94
CA ALA A 80 -18.02 13.79 -23.75
C ALA A 80 -17.95 15.22 -24.34
N HIS A 81 -16.98 16.05 -23.90
CA HIS A 81 -16.80 17.44 -24.33
C HIS A 81 -15.34 17.71 -24.76
N PRO A 82 -15.00 17.56 -26.06
CA PRO A 82 -13.63 17.62 -26.58
C PRO A 82 -12.81 18.87 -26.21
N GLU A 83 -13.47 20.01 -25.95
CA GLU A 83 -12.78 21.23 -25.53
C GLU A 83 -12.45 21.27 -24.02
N SER A 84 -13.23 20.56 -23.20
CA SER A 84 -13.00 20.46 -21.75
C SER A 84 -11.83 19.53 -21.40
N SER A 85 -11.65 18.46 -22.16
CA SER A 85 -10.52 17.53 -22.00
C SER A 85 -9.18 18.20 -22.30
N LYS A 86 -9.11 19.06 -23.34
CA LYS A 86 -7.90 19.85 -23.67
C LYS A 86 -7.48 20.78 -22.53
N PHE A 87 -8.44 21.41 -21.84
CA PHE A 87 -8.17 22.30 -20.71
C PHE A 87 -7.65 21.55 -19.48
N LEU A 88 -8.26 20.41 -19.14
CA LEU A 88 -7.81 19.57 -18.03
C LEU A 88 -6.40 19.00 -18.25
N LEU A 89 -6.10 18.53 -19.47
CA LEU A 89 -4.79 17.95 -19.81
C LEU A 89 -3.67 18.99 -19.83
N ARG A 90 -3.94 20.23 -20.27
CA ARG A 90 -2.93 21.32 -20.25
C ARG A 90 -2.49 21.70 -18.84
N ARG A 91 -3.41 21.74 -17.87
CA ARG A 91 -3.10 22.19 -16.50
C ARG A 91 -2.30 21.17 -15.68
N TRP A 92 -2.35 19.90 -16.06
CA TRP A 92 -1.69 18.82 -15.34
C TRP A 92 -0.24 18.58 -15.80
N ASN A 93 0.29 19.43 -16.70
CA ASN A 93 1.66 19.32 -17.24
C ASN A 93 1.98 17.93 -17.81
N VAL A 94 0.94 17.24 -18.31
CA VAL A 94 1.06 15.84 -18.66
C VAL A 94 1.59 15.69 -20.07
N LYS A 95 2.58 14.81 -20.23
CA LYS A 95 3.18 14.51 -21.53
C LYS A 95 2.06 14.11 -22.52
N PRO A 96 2.05 14.64 -23.76
CA PRO A 96 0.98 14.49 -24.74
C PRO A 96 0.74 13.05 -25.26
N HIS A 97 1.46 12.05 -24.75
CA HIS A 97 1.45 10.67 -25.25
C HIS A 97 0.56 9.71 -24.44
N HIS A 98 -0.19 10.20 -23.45
CA HIS A 98 -1.00 9.36 -22.56
C HIS A 98 -2.47 9.79 -22.66
N ASP A 99 -3.32 8.88 -23.15
CA ASP A 99 -4.77 9.08 -23.17
C ASP A 99 -5.35 8.74 -21.79
N TYR A 100 -5.13 9.61 -20.80
CA TYR A 100 -5.56 9.42 -19.41
C TYR A 100 -7.07 9.18 -19.25
N PRO A 101 -7.96 9.87 -20.00
CA PRO A 101 -9.38 9.53 -19.99
C PRO A 101 -9.60 8.09 -20.39
N ARG A 102 -8.99 7.61 -21.47
CA ARG A 102 -9.09 6.20 -21.88
C ARG A 102 -8.49 5.26 -20.86
N MET A 103 -7.34 5.57 -20.28
CA MET A 103 -6.69 4.80 -19.22
C MET A 103 -7.60 4.61 -17.98
N LEU A 104 -8.20 5.70 -17.49
CA LEU A 104 -9.02 5.68 -16.27
C LEU A 104 -10.41 5.05 -16.48
N LEU A 105 -10.85 4.95 -17.73
CA LEU A 105 -12.12 4.34 -18.13
C LEU A 105 -11.96 2.88 -18.61
N SER A 106 -10.76 2.47 -19.01
CA SER A 106 -10.51 1.14 -19.60
C SER A 106 -9.93 0.12 -18.61
N GLY A 107 -9.47 0.57 -17.44
CA GLY A 107 -9.00 -0.32 -16.37
C GLY A 107 -10.16 -1.11 -15.74
N PRO A 108 -9.96 -2.38 -15.38
CA PRO A 108 -10.95 -3.14 -14.61
C PRO A 108 -11.20 -2.46 -13.25
N GLU A 109 -12.30 -2.84 -12.59
CA GLU A 109 -12.50 -2.44 -11.20
C GLU A 109 -11.35 -2.95 -10.32
N PRO A 110 -10.91 -2.19 -9.31
CA PRO A 110 -9.66 -2.48 -8.59
C PRO A 110 -9.65 -3.84 -7.89
N TRP A 111 -10.83 -4.33 -7.49
CA TRP A 111 -11.02 -5.62 -6.84
C TRP A 111 -11.15 -6.81 -7.81
N LEU A 112 -10.94 -6.61 -9.10
CA LEU A 112 -10.98 -7.69 -10.09
C LEU A 112 -9.58 -8.17 -10.40
N ILE A 113 -9.43 -9.50 -10.45
CA ILE A 113 -8.24 -10.14 -11.00
C ILE A 113 -8.25 -9.91 -12.52
N PRO A 114 -7.30 -9.14 -13.07
CA PRO A 114 -7.26 -8.86 -14.50
C PRO A 114 -6.87 -10.11 -15.28
N THR A 115 -7.45 -10.28 -16.47
CA THR A 115 -6.93 -11.24 -17.45
C THR A 115 -5.68 -10.69 -18.12
N GLU A 116 -4.91 -11.55 -18.79
CA GLU A 116 -3.77 -11.14 -19.63
C GLU A 116 -4.18 -10.07 -20.65
N SER A 117 -5.32 -10.27 -21.32
CA SER A 117 -5.86 -9.28 -22.26
C SER A 117 -6.25 -7.94 -21.61
N ASN A 118 -6.63 -7.93 -20.33
CA ASN A 118 -6.85 -6.68 -19.59
C ASN A 118 -5.53 -5.97 -19.34
N LEU A 119 -4.50 -6.69 -18.91
CA LEU A 119 -3.16 -6.14 -18.70
C LEU A 119 -2.60 -5.57 -20.01
N ASP A 120 -2.60 -6.34 -21.10
CA ASP A 120 -2.12 -5.87 -22.40
C ASP A 120 -2.82 -4.60 -22.86
N ARG A 121 -4.13 -4.51 -22.64
CA ARG A 121 -4.89 -3.30 -22.95
C ARG A 121 -4.44 -2.13 -22.06
N MET A 122 -4.33 -2.34 -20.75
CA MET A 122 -3.87 -1.31 -19.82
C MET A 122 -2.48 -0.80 -20.20
N PHE A 123 -1.55 -1.69 -20.52
CA PHE A 123 -0.19 -1.35 -20.95
C PHE A 123 -0.16 -0.54 -22.24
N ARG A 124 -0.96 -0.94 -23.25
CA ARG A 124 -1.12 -0.17 -24.49
C ARG A 124 -1.69 1.22 -24.22
N ASP A 125 -2.73 1.33 -23.39
CA ASP A 125 -3.40 2.60 -23.10
C ASP A 125 -2.54 3.54 -22.24
N ILE A 126 -1.69 3.00 -21.36
CA ILE A 126 -0.74 3.76 -20.54
C ILE A 126 0.45 4.26 -21.37
N GLY A 127 0.69 3.77 -22.59
CA GLY A 127 1.77 4.27 -23.44
C GLY A 127 3.16 4.06 -22.81
N TYR A 128 3.36 2.97 -22.07
CA TYR A 128 4.64 2.66 -21.44
C TYR A 128 5.72 2.51 -22.52
N ARG A 129 6.74 3.39 -22.48
CA ARG A 129 7.75 3.56 -23.55
C ARG A 129 8.54 2.29 -23.91
N GLY A 130 8.59 1.29 -23.03
CA GLY A 130 9.24 0.00 -23.28
C GLY A 130 8.55 -0.83 -24.37
N LEU A 131 7.22 -0.78 -24.45
CA LEU A 131 6.46 -1.48 -25.48
C LEU A 131 6.64 -0.86 -26.88
N ALA A 132 6.94 0.44 -26.94
CA ALA A 132 7.32 1.10 -28.19
C ALA A 132 8.69 0.63 -28.73
N LYS A 133 9.47 -0.11 -27.93
CA LYS A 133 10.75 -0.74 -28.31
C LYS A 133 10.69 -2.27 -28.38
N GLY A 134 9.49 -2.87 -28.34
CA GLY A 134 9.31 -4.32 -28.48
C GLY A 134 9.46 -5.14 -27.19
N ALA A 135 9.67 -4.52 -26.03
CA ALA A 135 9.62 -5.21 -24.74
C ALA A 135 8.17 -5.54 -24.38
N THR A 136 7.92 -6.76 -23.90
CA THR A 136 6.60 -7.21 -23.49
C THR A 136 6.22 -6.65 -22.12
N SER A 137 4.93 -6.65 -21.79
CA SER A 137 4.44 -6.34 -20.43
C SER A 137 5.08 -7.27 -19.38
N LYS A 138 5.37 -8.51 -19.78
CA LYS A 138 6.06 -9.52 -18.98
C LYS A 138 7.49 -9.10 -18.63
N ASP A 139 8.27 -8.61 -19.59
CA ASP A 139 9.67 -8.20 -19.35
C ASP A 139 9.77 -7.09 -18.31
N HIS A 140 8.79 -6.18 -18.28
CA HIS A 140 8.74 -5.09 -17.30
C HIS A 140 8.48 -5.60 -15.88
N TRP A 141 7.50 -6.51 -15.71
CA TRP A 141 7.21 -7.08 -14.40
C TRP A 141 8.29 -8.06 -13.92
N GLU A 142 8.94 -8.76 -14.84
CA GLU A 142 10.06 -9.64 -14.51
C GLU A 142 11.33 -8.86 -14.16
N SER A 143 11.45 -7.61 -14.64
CA SER A 143 12.50 -6.68 -14.22
C SER A 143 12.22 -6.01 -12.87
N ASP A 144 10.95 -5.92 -12.44
CA ASP A 144 10.60 -5.37 -11.14
C ASP A 144 10.79 -6.44 -10.06
N CYS A 145 11.47 -6.08 -8.98
CA CYS A 145 11.72 -7.01 -7.88
C CYS A 145 10.51 -7.27 -6.99
N GLY A 146 9.38 -6.60 -7.22
CA GLY A 146 8.21 -6.71 -6.37
C GLY A 146 7.36 -7.98 -6.53
N LYS A 147 6.93 -8.56 -5.40
CA LYS A 147 5.89 -9.60 -5.37
C LYS A 147 4.50 -8.98 -5.42
N TYR A 148 3.88 -9.05 -6.59
CA TYR A 148 2.50 -8.61 -6.79
C TYR A 148 1.51 -9.67 -6.32
N ARG A 149 0.67 -9.33 -5.35
CA ARG A 149 -0.35 -10.22 -4.78
C ARG A 149 -1.76 -9.69 -4.99
N PHE A 150 -2.70 -10.61 -5.16
CA PHE A 150 -4.13 -10.29 -5.11
C PHE A 150 -4.61 -10.31 -3.68
N SER A 151 -5.48 -9.34 -3.36
CA SER A 151 -6.07 -9.27 -2.02
C SER A 151 -7.02 -10.46 -1.78
N ALA A 152 -7.20 -10.84 -0.53
CA ALA A 152 -8.15 -11.89 -0.14
C ALA A 152 -9.58 -11.55 -0.62
N ALA A 153 -9.96 -10.27 -0.54
CA ALA A 153 -11.24 -9.81 -1.09
C ALA A 153 -11.39 -10.04 -2.60
N ALA A 154 -10.37 -9.74 -3.41
CA ALA A 154 -10.41 -9.96 -4.86
C ALA A 154 -10.55 -11.45 -5.20
N THR A 155 -9.83 -12.30 -4.47
CA THR A 155 -9.93 -13.76 -4.56
C THR A 155 -11.33 -14.26 -4.20
N ALA A 156 -11.91 -13.79 -3.11
CA ALA A 156 -13.26 -14.16 -2.70
C ALA A 156 -14.30 -13.73 -3.74
N ILE A 157 -14.15 -12.54 -4.32
CA ILE A 157 -15.02 -12.07 -5.43
C ILE A 157 -14.91 -12.99 -6.64
N HIS A 158 -13.70 -13.39 -7.02
CA HIS A 158 -13.48 -14.34 -8.11
C HIS A 158 -14.17 -15.68 -7.83
N PHE A 159 -14.00 -16.23 -6.63
CA PHE A 159 -14.65 -17.46 -6.20
C PHE A 159 -16.19 -17.35 -6.25
N LEU A 160 -16.78 -16.32 -5.63
CA LEU A 160 -18.24 -16.12 -5.61
C LEU A 160 -18.85 -15.96 -7.01
N ARG A 161 -18.08 -15.49 -7.99
CA ARG A 161 -18.50 -15.45 -9.39
C ARG A 161 -18.49 -16.83 -10.06
N SER A 162 -17.57 -17.70 -9.67
CA SER A 162 -17.47 -19.05 -10.22
C SER A 162 -18.56 -20.01 -9.75
N ILE A 163 -19.28 -19.68 -8.67
CA ILE A 163 -20.33 -20.53 -8.07
C ILE A 163 -21.69 -19.81 -7.91
N PRO A 164 -22.28 -19.27 -9.00
CA PRO A 164 -23.51 -18.47 -8.92
C PRO A 164 -24.68 -19.22 -8.28
N ASN A 165 -24.78 -20.54 -8.49
CA ASN A 165 -25.89 -21.35 -8.00
C ASN A 165 -25.79 -21.72 -6.51
N SER A 166 -24.59 -21.61 -5.92
CA SER A 166 -24.34 -22.08 -4.56
C SER A 166 -24.03 -20.94 -3.58
N ARG A 167 -23.69 -19.74 -4.08
CA ARG A 167 -23.25 -18.62 -3.23
C ARG A 167 -24.31 -18.09 -2.27
N CYS A 168 -25.60 -18.31 -2.57
CA CYS A 168 -26.71 -17.98 -1.67
C CYS A 168 -26.77 -18.87 -0.41
N HIS A 169 -26.04 -20.00 -0.38
CA HIS A 169 -25.94 -20.90 0.78
C HIS A 169 -24.75 -20.59 1.69
N ILE A 170 -23.85 -19.71 1.27
CA ILE A 170 -22.70 -19.30 2.08
C ILE A 170 -23.19 -18.40 3.21
N ARG A 171 -22.73 -18.64 4.44
CA ARG A 171 -23.13 -17.83 5.60
C ARG A 171 -22.01 -16.99 6.16
N LYS A 172 -20.76 -17.46 6.07
CA LYS A 172 -19.60 -16.75 6.61
C LYS A 172 -18.39 -16.84 5.68
N ILE A 173 -17.78 -15.69 5.43
CA ILE A 173 -16.49 -15.56 4.74
C ILE A 173 -15.53 -14.81 5.66
N CYS A 174 -14.36 -15.39 5.88
CA CYS A 174 -13.22 -14.73 6.51
C CYS A 174 -12.18 -14.39 5.44
N LEU A 175 -11.81 -13.11 5.34
CA LEU A 175 -10.78 -12.61 4.44
C LEU A 175 -9.56 -12.26 5.27
N CYS A 176 -8.45 -12.95 5.05
CA CYS A 176 -7.17 -12.76 5.72
C CYS A 176 -6.23 -11.99 4.78
N GLU A 177 -6.18 -10.68 4.96
CA GLU A 177 -5.31 -9.77 4.22
C GLU A 177 -3.95 -9.67 4.94
N ASP A 178 -3.17 -10.74 4.88
CA ASP A 178 -1.88 -10.83 5.59
C ASP A 178 -0.73 -10.14 4.85
N TYR A 179 -0.86 -9.91 3.54
CA TYR A 179 0.19 -9.29 2.74
C TYR A 179 -0.34 -8.09 1.97
N GLU A 180 0.52 -7.11 1.73
CA GLU A 180 0.20 -6.01 0.82
C GLU A 180 -0.20 -6.57 -0.56
N ALA A 181 -1.31 -6.06 -1.07
CA ALA A 181 -1.89 -6.45 -2.34
C ALA A 181 -1.96 -5.25 -3.28
N VAL A 182 -1.99 -5.54 -4.58
CA VAL A 182 -2.03 -4.51 -5.61
C VAL A 182 -3.39 -3.79 -5.67
N ALA A 183 -3.41 -2.68 -6.40
CA ALA A 183 -4.63 -1.99 -6.81
C ALA A 183 -5.50 -1.41 -5.67
N TYR A 184 -4.86 -0.99 -4.57
CA TYR A 184 -5.51 -0.26 -3.46
C TYR A 184 -6.49 -1.16 -2.69
N PRO A 185 -5.96 -2.21 -2.02
CA PRO A 185 -6.77 -3.26 -1.42
C PRO A 185 -7.76 -2.75 -0.38
N GLU A 186 -7.52 -1.59 0.25
CA GLU A 186 -8.44 -0.95 1.18
C GLU A 186 -9.88 -0.86 0.62
N CYS A 187 -10.03 -0.59 -0.68
CA CYS A 187 -11.34 -0.40 -1.31
C CYS A 187 -12.00 -1.71 -1.80
N HIS A 188 -11.30 -2.84 -1.77
CA HIS A 188 -11.77 -4.07 -2.45
C HIS A 188 -13.06 -4.66 -1.85
N ALA A 189 -13.36 -4.35 -0.59
CA ALA A 189 -14.61 -4.73 0.04
C ALA A 189 -15.86 -4.18 -0.70
N LYS A 190 -15.73 -3.10 -1.48
CA LYS A 190 -16.81 -2.61 -2.35
C LYS A 190 -17.26 -3.66 -3.36
N GLY A 191 -16.34 -4.47 -3.88
CA GLY A 191 -16.67 -5.54 -4.82
C GLY A 191 -17.51 -6.67 -4.23
N LEU A 192 -17.61 -6.75 -2.89
CA LEU A 192 -18.41 -7.75 -2.19
C LEU A 192 -19.89 -7.34 -2.05
N VAL A 193 -20.20 -6.05 -2.24
CA VAL A 193 -21.56 -5.50 -2.04
C VAL A 193 -22.64 -6.28 -2.82
N PRO A 194 -22.48 -6.61 -4.12
CA PRO A 194 -23.51 -7.33 -4.85
C PRO A 194 -23.87 -8.68 -4.22
N PHE A 195 -22.88 -9.40 -3.67
CA PHE A 195 -23.11 -10.71 -3.05
C PHE A 195 -23.80 -10.60 -1.70
N CYS A 196 -23.48 -9.57 -0.90
CA CYS A 196 -24.18 -9.30 0.35
C CYS A 196 -25.64 -8.86 0.12
N ARG A 197 -25.93 -8.22 -1.02
CA ARG A 197 -27.31 -7.87 -1.40
C ARG A 197 -28.11 -9.07 -1.88
N GLU A 198 -27.48 -9.96 -2.65
CA GLU A 198 -28.09 -11.19 -3.14
C GLU A 198 -28.34 -12.21 -2.03
N ASN A 199 -27.41 -12.30 -1.08
CA ASN A 199 -27.50 -13.17 0.08
C ASN A 199 -27.47 -12.33 1.35
N PRO A 200 -28.65 -11.86 1.82
CA PRO A 200 -28.73 -11.04 3.01
C PRO A 200 -28.19 -11.75 4.24
N GLU A 201 -28.11 -13.09 4.28
CA GLU A 201 -27.59 -13.84 5.42
C GLU A 201 -26.06 -13.91 5.47
N LEU A 202 -25.37 -13.49 4.40
CA LEU A 202 -23.90 -13.51 4.32
C LEU A 202 -23.27 -12.58 5.36
N ARG A 203 -22.26 -13.09 6.07
CA ARG A 203 -21.40 -12.36 6.99
C ARG A 203 -19.97 -12.37 6.47
N ILE A 204 -19.34 -11.21 6.44
CA ILE A 204 -17.97 -11.03 5.98
C ILE A 204 -17.14 -10.44 7.11
N GLU A 205 -16.12 -11.17 7.51
CA GLU A 205 -15.09 -10.70 8.43
C GLU A 205 -13.79 -10.51 7.64
N ARG A 206 -13.31 -9.28 7.56
CA ARG A 206 -12.09 -8.92 6.84
C ARG A 206 -11.02 -8.55 7.85
N ARG A 207 -10.08 -9.46 8.08
CA ARG A 207 -8.92 -9.28 8.96
C ARG A 207 -7.76 -8.77 8.14
N VAL A 208 -7.07 -7.75 8.63
CA VAL A 208 -5.95 -7.11 7.92
C VAL A 208 -4.80 -6.97 8.89
N SER A 209 -3.69 -7.67 8.60
CA SER A 209 -2.50 -7.63 9.45
C SER A 209 -1.92 -6.22 9.49
N LEU A 210 -1.72 -5.68 10.68
CA LEU A 210 -1.04 -4.40 10.84
C LEU A 210 0.40 -4.48 10.32
N TRP A 211 1.15 -5.47 10.79
CA TRP A 211 2.59 -5.58 10.55
C TRP A 211 2.96 -6.11 9.17
N ARG A 212 2.19 -7.07 8.63
CA ARG A 212 2.49 -7.69 7.34
C ARG A 212 1.72 -7.07 6.16
N ASN A 213 0.74 -6.21 6.43
CA ASN A 213 -0.05 -5.54 5.40
C ASN A 213 -0.14 -4.02 5.58
N ILE A 214 -0.84 -3.51 6.60
CA ILE A 214 -1.19 -2.08 6.68
C ILE A 214 0.07 -1.20 6.74
N PHE A 215 1.01 -1.52 7.63
CA PHE A 215 2.25 -0.75 7.78
C PHE A 215 3.23 -0.99 6.63
N GLN A 216 3.03 -2.04 5.84
CA GLN A 216 3.85 -2.32 4.67
C GLN A 216 3.55 -1.37 3.52
N LYS A 217 2.57 -0.46 3.59
CA LYS A 217 2.21 0.41 2.46
C LYS A 217 3.16 1.60 2.28
N SER A 218 3.71 1.78 1.08
CA SER A 218 4.65 2.88 0.79
C SER A 218 3.94 4.22 0.61
N TYR A 219 4.58 5.30 1.06
CA TYR A 219 4.16 6.69 0.85
C TYR A 219 4.45 7.20 -0.56
N TRP A 220 5.42 6.59 -1.24
CA TRP A 220 6.08 7.24 -2.37
C TRP A 220 5.38 7.03 -3.71
N TRP A 221 4.50 6.04 -3.85
CA TRP A 221 3.66 5.87 -5.04
C TRP A 221 2.56 4.80 -4.84
N ASP A 222 1.68 4.64 -5.82
CA ASP A 222 0.46 3.82 -5.77
C ASP A 222 0.63 2.30 -5.93
N GLY A 223 1.70 1.79 -5.32
CA GLY A 223 2.02 0.36 -5.27
C GLY A 223 3.27 0.05 -6.07
N CYS A 224 4.09 -0.82 -5.47
CA CYS A 224 5.08 -1.65 -6.14
C CYS A 224 6.24 -0.92 -6.83
N ASP A 225 6.86 0.04 -6.15
CA ASP A 225 8.25 0.46 -6.45
C ASP A 225 9.12 -0.03 -5.30
N TRP A 226 9.35 -1.35 -5.24
CA TRP A 226 10.05 -1.98 -4.13
C TRP A 226 11.57 -1.74 -4.21
N GLU A 227 12.09 -1.47 -5.40
CA GLU A 227 13.48 -1.06 -5.62
C GLU A 227 13.81 0.20 -4.81
N ARG A 228 12.96 1.23 -4.82
CA ARG A 228 13.19 2.44 -4.02
C ARG A 228 13.08 2.25 -2.51
N ARG A 229 12.40 1.20 -2.05
CA ARG A 229 12.31 0.88 -0.63
C ARG A 229 13.56 0.18 -0.12
N VAL A 230 14.25 -0.57 -0.95
CA VAL A 230 15.52 -1.18 -0.55
C VAL A 230 16.61 -0.11 -0.35
N ASP A 231 16.58 0.93 -1.17
CA ASP A 231 17.61 1.96 -1.21
C ASP A 231 17.38 3.16 -0.28
N SER A 232 16.24 3.24 0.43
CA SER A 232 15.97 4.32 1.37
C SER A 232 16.78 4.12 2.68
N PRO A 233 17.49 5.14 3.20
CA PRO A 233 18.29 5.02 4.42
C PRO A 233 17.50 4.57 5.66
N LEU A 234 16.23 4.94 5.76
CA LEU A 234 15.33 4.52 6.86
C LEU A 234 14.91 3.04 6.73
N ASP A 235 14.83 2.54 5.50
CA ASP A 235 14.52 1.13 5.21
C ASP A 235 15.77 0.25 5.35
N ARG A 236 16.99 0.80 5.21
CA ARG A 236 18.26 0.12 5.51
C ARG A 236 18.43 -0.20 7.00
N GLU A 237 17.98 0.70 7.88
CA GLU A 237 17.90 0.38 9.32
C GLU A 237 16.77 -0.60 9.64
N GLY A 238 15.78 -0.70 8.74
CA GLY A 238 14.69 -1.66 8.86
C GLY A 238 13.80 -1.34 10.04
N ARG A 239 13.37 -0.08 10.16
CA ARG A 239 12.47 0.42 11.22
C ARG A 239 11.22 1.05 10.61
N LEU A 240 10.11 1.04 11.36
CA LEU A 240 8.86 1.66 10.96
C LEU A 240 8.77 3.07 11.54
N ALA A 241 8.88 4.10 10.72
CA ALA A 241 8.75 5.48 11.18
C ALA A 241 7.32 5.81 11.63
N ALA A 242 7.15 6.57 12.71
CA ALA A 242 5.82 6.86 13.24
C ALA A 242 4.96 7.74 12.32
N ASP A 243 5.60 8.58 11.51
CA ASP A 243 4.92 9.39 10.49
C ASP A 243 4.39 8.51 9.32
N GLU A 244 4.83 7.25 9.28
CA GLU A 244 4.45 6.27 8.27
C GLU A 244 3.29 5.33 8.66
N VAL A 245 2.78 5.44 9.89
CA VAL A 245 1.77 4.50 10.42
C VAL A 245 0.34 4.93 10.09
N THR A 246 -0.01 6.18 10.38
CA THR A 246 -1.41 6.59 10.53
C THR A 246 -2.16 6.62 9.20
N ARG A 247 -1.49 6.99 8.11
CA ARG A 247 -2.16 7.13 6.81
C ARG A 247 -2.69 5.80 6.26
N PRO A 248 -1.91 4.70 6.21
CA PRO A 248 -2.43 3.40 5.83
C PRO A 248 -3.59 2.92 6.69
N VAL A 249 -3.51 3.09 8.01
CA VAL A 249 -4.61 2.75 8.93
C VAL A 249 -5.88 3.52 8.56
N ALA A 250 -5.75 4.83 8.37
CA ALA A 250 -6.86 5.69 8.01
C ALA A 250 -7.48 5.31 6.65
N ASP A 251 -6.67 4.94 5.64
CA ASP A 251 -7.16 4.47 4.33
C ASP A 251 -8.13 3.28 4.51
N TRP A 252 -7.73 2.27 5.30
CA TRP A 252 -8.54 1.07 5.55
C TRP A 252 -9.83 1.37 6.33
N MET A 253 -9.71 2.12 7.42
CA MET A 253 -10.86 2.47 8.26
C MET A 253 -11.90 3.29 7.48
N VAL A 254 -11.44 4.29 6.74
CA VAL A 254 -12.33 5.20 6.01
C VAL A 254 -13.00 4.49 4.84
N GLU A 255 -12.30 3.64 4.10
CA GLU A 255 -12.94 2.79 3.07
C GLU A 255 -14.01 1.87 3.65
N ALA A 256 -13.77 1.24 4.80
CA ALA A 256 -14.77 0.42 5.47
C ALA A 256 -16.01 1.24 5.90
N SER A 257 -15.79 2.43 6.46
CA SER A 257 -16.87 3.30 6.95
C SER A 257 -17.86 3.77 5.88
N VAL A 258 -17.45 3.78 4.60
CA VAL A 258 -18.31 4.22 3.49
C VAL A 258 -19.01 3.08 2.76
N LEU A 259 -18.75 1.82 3.14
CA LEU A 259 -19.36 0.65 2.47
C LEU A 259 -20.89 0.66 2.54
N GLY A 260 -21.47 1.17 3.64
CA GLY A 260 -22.92 1.32 3.76
C GLY A 260 -23.53 2.19 2.67
N ARG A 261 -22.86 3.30 2.33
CA ARG A 261 -23.29 4.19 1.24
C ARG A 261 -23.16 3.53 -0.13
N ALA A 262 -22.25 2.56 -0.27
CA ALA A 262 -22.13 1.75 -1.47
C ALA A 262 -23.19 0.63 -1.56
N GLY A 263 -24.01 0.44 -0.53
CA GLY A 263 -25.07 -0.57 -0.48
C GLY A 263 -24.71 -1.85 0.29
N MET A 264 -23.61 -1.85 1.04
CA MET A 264 -23.32 -2.93 1.99
C MET A 264 -24.36 -2.94 3.11
N PRO A 265 -24.97 -4.10 3.46
CA PRO A 265 -25.87 -4.20 4.61
C PRO A 265 -25.24 -3.62 5.88
N GLN A 266 -25.99 -2.79 6.60
CA GLN A 266 -25.54 -2.09 7.80
C GLN A 266 -25.94 -2.80 9.09
N ASP A 267 -26.60 -3.95 9.00
CA ASP A 267 -26.91 -4.72 10.20
C ASP A 267 -25.59 -5.13 10.91
N PRO A 268 -25.55 -5.07 12.25
CA PRO A 268 -24.36 -5.45 13.00
C PRO A 268 -23.84 -6.84 12.61
N GLY A 269 -22.54 -6.94 12.34
CA GLY A 269 -21.87 -8.20 12.01
C GLY A 269 -22.03 -8.69 10.56
N ARG A 270 -22.69 -7.93 9.67
CA ARG A 270 -22.76 -8.26 8.23
C ARG A 270 -21.42 -8.08 7.54
N PHE A 271 -20.78 -6.95 7.81
CA PHE A 271 -19.42 -6.68 7.43
C PHE A 271 -18.66 -6.24 8.67
N THR A 272 -17.48 -6.78 8.88
CA THR A 272 -16.59 -6.35 9.96
C THR A 272 -15.17 -6.26 9.41
N LEU A 273 -14.57 -5.09 9.49
CA LEU A 273 -13.14 -4.89 9.34
C LEU A 273 -12.47 -5.12 10.70
N VAL A 274 -11.51 -6.03 10.77
CA VAL A 274 -10.68 -6.26 11.94
C VAL A 274 -9.27 -5.80 11.60
N LEU A 275 -8.79 -4.78 12.33
CA LEU A 275 -7.40 -4.40 12.34
C LEU A 275 -6.67 -5.41 13.22
N ASP A 276 -5.80 -6.21 12.62
CA ASP A 276 -5.23 -7.39 13.23
C ASP A 276 -3.80 -7.10 13.73
N GLY A 277 -3.62 -7.05 15.05
CA GLY A 277 -2.35 -6.84 15.72
C GLY A 277 -1.58 -8.12 16.03
N ASP A 278 -2.13 -9.29 15.71
CA ASP A 278 -1.42 -10.56 15.94
C ASP A 278 -0.13 -10.62 15.08
N PRO A 279 0.92 -11.29 15.59
CA PRO A 279 1.01 -12.00 16.86
C PRO A 279 1.50 -11.13 18.04
N THR A 280 1.56 -9.81 17.90
CA THR A 280 2.08 -8.87 18.92
C THR A 280 1.08 -7.76 19.22
N PRO A 281 -0.10 -8.08 19.81
CA PRO A 281 -1.15 -7.10 20.03
C PRO A 281 -0.69 -5.93 20.92
N GLU A 282 0.20 -6.15 21.89
CA GLU A 282 0.72 -5.10 22.77
C GLU A 282 1.54 -4.05 22.00
N ARG A 283 2.34 -4.50 21.01
CA ARG A 283 3.10 -3.60 20.14
C ARG A 283 2.18 -2.83 19.19
N SER A 284 1.13 -3.49 18.71
CA SER A 284 0.09 -2.83 17.92
C SER A 284 -0.65 -1.76 18.73
N SER A 285 -0.95 -2.03 20.00
CA SER A 285 -1.50 -1.05 20.94
C SER A 285 -0.56 0.14 21.15
N GLU A 286 0.74 -0.11 21.36
CA GLU A 286 1.75 0.94 21.50
C GLU A 286 1.79 1.87 20.27
N VAL A 287 1.84 1.29 19.07
CA VAL A 287 1.83 2.03 17.80
C VAL A 287 0.55 2.87 17.67
N PHE A 288 -0.61 2.31 18.03
CA PHE A 288 -1.88 3.04 18.01
C PHE A 288 -1.88 4.22 18.98
N CYS A 289 -1.46 4.00 20.22
CA CYS A 289 -1.42 5.04 21.24
C CYS A 289 -0.45 6.18 20.89
N LEU A 290 0.76 5.85 20.42
CA LEU A 290 1.84 6.82 20.22
C LEU A 290 1.75 7.55 18.87
N ALA A 291 1.27 6.88 17.81
CA ALA A 291 1.16 7.47 16.48
C ALA A 291 -0.29 7.77 16.10
N VAL A 292 -1.15 6.76 16.02
CA VAL A 292 -2.49 6.88 15.41
C VAL A 292 -3.41 7.81 16.22
N GLN A 293 -3.46 7.64 17.54
CA GLN A 293 -4.27 8.47 18.44
C GLN A 293 -3.75 9.91 18.51
N ARG A 294 -2.43 10.07 18.64
CA ARG A 294 -1.78 11.40 18.58
C ARG A 294 -2.18 12.14 17.31
N ASP A 295 -2.02 11.48 16.17
CA ASP A 295 -2.23 12.08 14.86
C ASP A 295 -3.69 12.46 14.62
N ALA A 296 -4.63 11.63 15.08
CA ALA A 296 -6.05 11.97 15.06
C ALA A 296 -6.35 13.20 15.93
N ALA A 297 -5.79 13.27 17.13
CA ALA A 297 -5.96 14.40 18.03
C ALA A 297 -5.32 15.68 17.48
N TRP A 298 -4.14 15.57 16.85
CA TRP A 298 -3.46 16.68 16.19
C TRP A 298 -4.29 17.21 15.02
N GLN A 299 -4.85 16.33 14.18
CA GLN A 299 -5.75 16.75 13.11
C GLN A 299 -7.00 17.46 13.66
N ASP A 300 -7.65 16.92 14.70
CA ASP A 300 -8.84 17.54 15.31
C ASP A 300 -8.51 18.93 15.90
N ALA A 301 -7.36 19.06 16.58
CA ALA A 301 -6.90 20.34 17.12
C ALA A 301 -6.62 21.38 16.03
N VAL A 302 -5.90 21.00 14.96
CA VAL A 302 -5.62 21.87 13.81
C VAL A 302 -6.91 22.32 13.15
N GLU A 303 -7.86 21.40 12.93
CA GLU A 303 -9.17 21.73 12.37
C GLU A 303 -9.90 22.76 13.26
N GLN A 304 -9.83 22.64 14.59
CA GLN A 304 -10.47 23.60 15.49
C GLN A 304 -9.77 24.96 15.56
N CYS A 305 -8.44 25.00 15.44
CA CYS A 305 -7.67 26.24 15.46
C CYS A 305 -7.77 27.01 14.13
N LEU A 306 -7.69 26.32 12.99
CA LEU A 306 -7.58 26.97 11.68
C LEU A 306 -8.92 27.18 10.95
N VAL A 307 -9.93 26.32 11.17
CA VAL A 307 -11.21 26.42 10.44
C VAL A 307 -12.13 27.50 11.02
N ARG A 308 -11.87 28.00 12.24
CA ARG A 308 -12.70 29.01 12.91
C ARG A 308 -12.55 30.43 12.34
N ASP A 309 -11.50 30.71 11.57
CA ASP A 309 -11.34 32.00 10.89
C ASP A 309 -11.75 31.88 9.40
N PRO A 310 -12.90 32.46 8.99
CA PRO A 310 -13.38 32.43 7.60
C PRO A 310 -12.41 33.06 6.60
N LEU A 311 -11.47 33.91 7.04
CA LEU A 311 -10.49 34.56 6.18
C LEU A 311 -9.27 33.68 5.90
N ASN A 312 -9.09 32.57 6.61
CA ASN A 312 -7.89 31.73 6.55
C ASN A 312 -7.98 30.53 5.60
N TRP A 313 -8.65 30.71 4.46
CA TRP A 313 -8.90 29.64 3.48
C TRP A 313 -7.61 29.00 2.92
N SER A 314 -6.52 29.77 2.84
CA SER A 314 -5.21 29.29 2.40
C SER A 314 -4.64 28.27 3.38
N SER A 315 -4.70 28.54 4.69
CA SER A 315 -4.24 27.58 5.71
C SER A 315 -5.13 26.33 5.76
N VAL A 316 -6.44 26.48 5.58
CA VAL A 316 -7.36 25.32 5.50
C VAL A 316 -7.04 24.45 4.27
N LEU A 317 -6.70 25.08 3.13
CA LEU A 317 -6.29 24.35 1.94
C LEU A 317 -4.94 23.66 2.15
N ASN A 318 -3.94 24.37 2.66
CA ASN A 318 -2.62 23.82 2.98
C ASN A 318 -2.72 22.64 3.94
N MET A 319 -3.51 22.77 5.00
CA MET A 319 -3.83 21.69 5.92
C MET A 319 -4.38 20.48 5.18
N LYS A 320 -5.43 20.65 4.36
CA LYS A 320 -6.04 19.53 3.63
C LYS A 320 -5.14 18.88 2.59
N LEU A 321 -4.09 19.57 2.15
CA LEU A 321 -3.10 19.04 1.23
C LEU A 321 -1.91 18.39 1.98
N SER A 322 -1.68 18.78 3.23
CA SER A 322 -0.59 18.32 4.09
C SER A 322 -0.63 16.84 4.42
N ARG A 323 0.55 16.23 4.52
CA ARG A 323 0.78 14.84 4.97
C ARG A 323 0.08 14.49 6.28
N THR A 324 -0.07 15.47 7.16
CA THR A 324 -0.64 15.34 8.51
C THR A 324 -2.16 15.35 8.55
N PHE A 325 -2.81 15.68 7.42
CA PHE A 325 -4.25 15.55 7.28
C PHE A 325 -4.58 14.20 6.65
N TYR A 326 -5.32 13.35 7.34
CA TYR A 326 -5.62 12.01 6.86
C TYR A 326 -6.92 12.03 6.05
N PHE A 327 -8.06 12.16 6.73
CA PHE A 327 -9.36 12.25 6.10
C PHE A 327 -10.31 13.07 6.95
N VAL A 328 -11.26 13.73 6.28
CA VAL A 328 -12.42 14.31 6.97
C VAL A 328 -13.16 13.20 7.71
N GLY A 329 -13.36 13.36 9.02
CA GLY A 329 -14.07 12.37 9.84
C GLY A 329 -13.18 11.30 10.48
N PHE A 330 -11.88 11.27 10.17
CA PHE A 330 -10.96 10.26 10.73
C PHE A 330 -10.86 10.33 12.27
N PRO A 331 -10.69 11.51 12.91
CA PRO A 331 -10.66 11.58 14.37
C PRO A 331 -11.95 11.07 15.03
N GLN A 332 -13.10 11.33 14.42
CA GLN A 332 -14.39 10.86 14.92
C GLN A 332 -14.51 9.34 14.77
N LEU A 333 -14.01 8.77 13.68
CA LEU A 333 -14.01 7.32 13.46
C LEU A 333 -13.12 6.59 14.47
N LEU A 334 -11.96 7.17 14.81
CA LEU A 334 -11.07 6.60 15.83
C LEU A 334 -11.69 6.68 17.24
N ARG A 335 -12.35 7.80 17.58
CA ARG A 335 -13.12 7.91 18.83
C ARG A 335 -14.25 6.87 18.93
N GLN A 336 -14.93 6.59 17.82
CA GLN A 336 -15.96 5.55 17.77
C GLN A 336 -15.36 4.16 18.01
N LEU A 337 -14.20 3.87 17.40
CA LEU A 337 -13.46 2.62 17.60
C LEU A 337 -13.09 2.38 19.07
N ALA A 338 -12.55 3.39 19.75
CA ALA A 338 -12.16 3.30 21.15
C ALA A 338 -13.36 3.14 22.10
N SER A 339 -14.50 3.75 21.79
CA SER A 339 -15.70 3.71 22.65
C SER A 339 -16.47 2.36 22.66
N ASP A 340 -15.94 1.32 22.01
CA ASP A 340 -16.55 -0.02 21.79
C ASP A 340 -18.03 0.00 21.34
N LYS A 341 -18.44 1.11 20.71
CA LYS A 341 -19.75 1.21 20.09
C LYS A 341 -19.73 0.38 18.81
N SER A 342 -20.14 -0.88 18.96
CA SER A 342 -20.26 -1.96 17.96
C SER A 342 -20.95 -1.62 16.62
N SER A 343 -21.36 -0.36 16.40
CA SER A 343 -22.09 0.09 15.21
C SER A 343 -21.20 0.46 14.02
N SER A 344 -19.88 0.66 14.18
CA SER A 344 -19.00 1.12 13.09
C SER A 344 -18.61 0.01 12.10
N GLY A 345 -18.76 -1.27 12.48
CA GLY A 345 -18.26 -2.40 11.69
C GLY A 345 -16.73 -2.47 11.62
N ILE A 346 -16.00 -1.71 12.47
CA ILE A 346 -14.54 -1.73 12.58
C ILE A 346 -14.17 -2.17 13.99
N ARG A 347 -13.20 -3.08 14.13
CA ARG A 347 -12.72 -3.61 15.40
C ARG A 347 -11.20 -3.79 15.38
N CYS A 348 -10.62 -3.91 16.56
CA CYS A 348 -9.24 -4.36 16.77
C CYS A 348 -9.27 -5.65 17.62
N ASN A 349 -8.29 -6.53 17.45
CA ASN A 349 -8.00 -7.63 18.39
C ASN A 349 -6.92 -7.25 19.42
N PHE A 350 -6.51 -5.99 19.43
CA PHE A 350 -5.62 -5.35 20.39
C PHE A 350 -6.31 -4.13 20.99
N ASP A 351 -5.75 -3.54 22.05
CA ASP A 351 -6.28 -2.31 22.65
C ASP A 351 -5.93 -1.09 21.78
N PRO A 352 -6.91 -0.39 21.15
CA PRO A 352 -6.64 0.80 20.35
C PRO A 352 -6.28 2.04 21.20
N GLY A 353 -6.36 1.94 22.53
CA GLY A 353 -6.12 3.01 23.48
C GLY A 353 -7.26 4.04 23.54
N GLU A 354 -7.16 4.92 24.52
CA GLU A 354 -8.11 6.02 24.70
C GLU A 354 -7.79 7.21 23.77
N PRO A 355 -8.81 7.91 23.25
CA PRO A 355 -8.59 9.13 22.50
C PRO A 355 -7.91 10.21 23.35
N TRP A 356 -6.92 10.89 22.79
CA TRP A 356 -6.25 11.98 23.49
C TRP A 356 -7.19 13.16 23.73
N ASP A 357 -7.01 13.83 24.88
CA ASP A 357 -7.68 15.10 25.14
C ASP A 357 -7.09 16.19 24.24
N ILE A 358 -7.94 16.75 23.38
CA ILE A 358 -7.56 17.79 22.42
C ILE A 358 -7.54 19.18 23.04
N ALA A 359 -8.22 19.40 24.18
CA ALA A 359 -8.34 20.74 24.75
C ALA A 359 -6.99 21.37 25.14
N PRO A 360 -6.05 20.63 25.77
CA PRO A 360 -4.70 21.14 26.04
C PRO A 360 -3.92 21.47 24.76
N ILE A 361 -4.08 20.65 23.70
CA ILE A 361 -3.41 20.85 22.41
C ILE A 361 -3.93 22.13 21.73
N VAL A 362 -5.24 22.36 21.76
CA VAL A 362 -5.86 23.56 21.19
C VAL A 362 -5.45 24.81 21.97
N GLU A 363 -5.46 24.76 23.30
CA GLU A 363 -5.12 25.93 24.13
C GLU A 363 -3.64 26.33 23.95
N ALA A 364 -2.72 25.37 23.99
CA ALA A 364 -1.29 25.63 23.86
C ALA A 364 -0.91 26.23 22.49
N ASN A 365 -1.71 25.97 21.45
CA ASN A 365 -1.35 26.25 20.05
C ASN A 365 -2.35 27.18 19.33
N ARG A 366 -3.21 27.90 20.08
CA ARG A 366 -4.28 28.76 19.51
C ARG A 366 -3.77 29.83 18.53
N GLY A 367 -2.54 30.30 18.69
CA GLY A 367 -1.93 31.34 17.85
C GLY A 367 -1.05 30.83 16.70
N TRP A 368 -0.92 29.52 16.53
CA TRP A 368 -0.03 28.94 15.53
C TRP A 368 -0.57 29.11 14.11
N ASN A 369 0.33 29.44 13.19
CA ASN A 369 0.06 29.38 11.77
C ASN A 369 0.22 27.94 11.25
N TRP A 370 -0.09 27.72 9.98
CA TRP A 370 0.00 26.38 9.38
C TRP A 370 1.42 25.78 9.42
N ASP A 371 2.46 26.58 9.22
CA ASP A 371 3.85 26.11 9.19
C ASP A 371 4.28 25.65 10.59
N ASP A 372 3.90 26.37 11.65
CA ASP A 372 4.13 25.95 13.04
C ASP A 372 3.50 24.56 13.32
N TRP A 373 2.25 24.36 12.88
CA TRP A 373 1.55 23.08 13.01
C TRP A 373 2.22 21.96 12.20
N TYR A 374 2.71 22.28 11.01
CA TYR A 374 3.40 21.33 10.13
C TYR A 374 4.73 20.90 10.72
N GLU A 375 5.60 21.83 11.13
CA GLU A 375 6.90 21.51 11.71
C GLU A 375 6.78 20.62 12.95
N ARG A 376 5.79 20.87 13.81
CA ARG A 376 5.61 20.15 15.08
C ARG A 376 4.87 18.81 14.95
N SER A 377 4.32 18.54 13.78
CA SER A 377 3.64 17.28 13.51
C SER A 377 4.60 16.13 13.26
N HIS A 378 5.76 16.39 12.65
CA HIS A 378 6.77 15.39 12.31
C HIS A 378 7.43 14.82 13.56
N ARG A 379 7.78 13.53 13.51
CA ARG A 379 8.41 12.79 14.61
C ARG A 379 9.59 11.97 14.08
N PRO A 380 10.67 12.63 13.63
CA PRO A 380 11.80 11.93 13.03
C PRO A 380 12.45 10.91 13.98
N ASP A 381 12.39 11.17 15.29
CA ASP A 381 13.02 10.32 16.30
C ASP A 381 12.11 9.17 16.79
N LEU A 382 10.82 9.17 16.44
CA LEU A 382 9.89 8.12 16.88
C LEU A 382 9.81 7.02 15.81
N VAL A 383 10.40 5.88 16.13
CA VAL A 383 10.44 4.68 15.28
C VAL A 383 9.95 3.47 16.05
N PHE A 384 9.37 2.52 15.33
CA PHE A 384 8.89 1.25 15.86
C PHE A 384 9.70 0.09 15.29
N GLU A 385 10.09 -0.82 16.16
CA GLU A 385 10.72 -2.09 15.80
C GLU A 385 9.78 -3.25 16.13
N THR A 386 9.87 -4.30 15.33
CA THR A 386 9.25 -5.58 15.68
C THR A 386 10.12 -6.34 16.68
N ALA A 387 9.50 -7.25 17.41
CA ALA A 387 10.18 -8.19 18.30
C ALA A 387 9.57 -9.59 18.10
N PRO A 388 10.28 -10.67 18.52
CA PRO A 388 9.70 -12.01 18.51
C PRO A 388 8.31 -12.02 19.17
N PRO A 389 7.32 -12.72 18.58
CA PRO A 389 7.45 -13.72 17.51
C PRO A 389 7.46 -13.17 16.07
N LEU A 390 7.40 -11.85 15.86
CA LEU A 390 7.57 -11.29 14.51
C LEU A 390 9.06 -11.31 14.09
N PRO A 391 9.36 -11.55 12.81
CA PRO A 391 10.66 -11.23 12.22
C PRO A 391 11.00 -9.75 12.39
N ARG A 392 12.26 -9.37 12.17
CA ARG A 392 12.63 -7.95 12.15
C ARG A 392 11.82 -7.22 11.08
N TRP A 393 11.54 -5.94 11.28
CA TRP A 393 10.74 -5.16 10.35
C TRP A 393 11.36 -5.15 8.94
N ALA A 394 12.69 -5.04 8.85
CA ALA A 394 13.44 -5.24 7.59
C ALA A 394 13.06 -6.53 6.86
N ASP A 395 12.96 -7.64 7.58
CA ASP A 395 12.67 -8.95 7.00
C ASP A 395 11.22 -9.01 6.49
N LEU A 396 10.28 -8.43 7.24
CA LEU A 396 8.89 -8.29 6.79
C LEU A 396 8.77 -7.47 5.51
N VAL A 397 9.56 -6.39 5.36
CA VAL A 397 9.61 -5.60 4.13
C VAL A 397 10.21 -6.43 2.99
N ARG A 398 11.31 -7.15 3.22
CA ARG A 398 11.97 -8.03 2.24
C ARG A 398 11.08 -9.17 1.75
N GLU A 399 10.12 -9.64 2.56
CA GLU A 399 9.15 -10.65 2.12
C GLU A 399 8.34 -10.20 0.89
N ASN A 400 8.24 -8.90 0.64
CA ASN A 400 7.58 -8.34 -0.54
C ASN A 400 8.44 -8.35 -1.80
N ILE A 401 9.71 -8.74 -1.72
CA ILE A 401 10.69 -8.65 -2.80
C ILE A 401 11.14 -10.06 -3.23
N PHE A 402 11.42 -10.25 -4.52
CA PHE A 402 12.02 -11.48 -5.04
C PHE A 402 13.50 -11.57 -4.64
N PRO A 403 14.03 -12.79 -4.33
CA PRO A 403 15.42 -12.95 -3.87
C PRO A 403 16.51 -12.47 -4.83
N ARG A 404 16.21 -12.38 -6.14
CA ARG A 404 17.19 -12.15 -7.21
C ARG A 404 18.04 -10.89 -7.07
N ILE A 405 17.59 -9.85 -6.36
CA ILE A 405 18.39 -8.63 -6.17
C ILE A 405 19.47 -8.82 -5.10
N TRP A 406 19.11 -9.42 -3.97
CA TRP A 406 20.00 -9.51 -2.80
C TRP A 406 21.12 -10.53 -2.95
N GLU A 407 20.86 -11.63 -3.65
CA GLU A 407 21.88 -12.64 -3.94
C GLU A 407 22.95 -12.13 -4.92
N THR A 408 22.63 -11.10 -5.71
CA THR A 408 23.58 -10.51 -6.67
C THR A 408 24.44 -9.45 -5.99
N GLU A 409 23.87 -8.62 -5.10
CA GLU A 409 24.62 -7.61 -4.34
C GLU A 409 25.56 -8.23 -3.30
N GLU A 410 25.15 -9.26 -2.55
CA GLU A 410 26.06 -9.97 -1.64
C GLU A 410 27.20 -10.65 -2.41
N ARG A 411 26.93 -11.13 -3.64
CA ARG A 411 27.96 -11.76 -4.49
C ARG A 411 28.90 -10.72 -5.09
N GLU A 412 28.41 -9.55 -5.49
CA GLU A 412 29.23 -8.45 -6.00
C GLU A 412 30.09 -7.80 -4.89
N GLU A 413 29.57 -7.65 -3.67
CA GLU A 413 30.39 -7.23 -2.52
C GLU A 413 31.44 -8.30 -2.17
N ILE A 414 31.09 -9.59 -2.15
CA ILE A 414 32.06 -10.66 -1.92
C ILE A 414 33.12 -10.71 -3.03
N GLU A 415 32.76 -10.49 -4.29
CA GLU A 415 33.70 -10.43 -5.40
C GLU A 415 34.60 -9.18 -5.33
N GLU A 416 34.07 -8.00 -5.02
CA GLU A 416 34.86 -6.75 -4.89
C GLU A 416 35.87 -6.83 -3.73
N TRP A 417 35.48 -7.41 -2.59
CA TRP A 417 36.40 -7.69 -1.47
C TRP A 417 37.50 -8.71 -1.85
N GLN A 418 37.17 -9.74 -2.62
CA GLN A 418 38.15 -10.71 -3.09
C GLN A 418 39.13 -10.11 -4.11
N TRP A 419 38.68 -9.17 -4.95
CA TRP A 419 39.53 -8.43 -5.87
C TRP A 419 40.48 -7.48 -5.14
N GLU A 420 40.02 -6.74 -4.12
CA GLU A 420 40.88 -5.86 -3.32
C GLU A 420 41.93 -6.63 -2.49
N GLU A 421 41.59 -7.84 -2.02
CA GLU A 421 42.54 -8.72 -1.32
C GLU A 421 43.59 -9.29 -2.28
N TRP A 422 43.17 -9.69 -3.49
CA TRP A 422 44.08 -10.11 -4.57
C TRP A 422 45.02 -9.00 -5.03
N GLU A 423 44.54 -7.77 -5.22
CA GLU A 423 45.40 -6.63 -5.59
C GLU A 423 46.46 -6.35 -4.52
N ARG A 424 46.12 -6.47 -3.23
CA ARG A 424 47.07 -6.31 -2.12
C ARG A 424 48.15 -7.40 -2.10
N GLU A 425 47.78 -8.66 -2.35
CA GLU A 425 48.76 -9.75 -2.43
C GLU A 425 49.71 -9.55 -3.61
N TRP A 426 49.19 -9.09 -4.75
CA TRP A 426 50.00 -8.83 -5.94
C TRP A 426 50.99 -7.68 -5.75
N GLU A 427 50.56 -6.57 -5.11
CA GLU A 427 51.46 -5.44 -4.78
C GLU A 427 52.56 -5.83 -3.79
N LEU A 428 52.29 -6.77 -2.87
CA LEU A 428 53.29 -7.30 -1.94
C LEU A 428 54.33 -8.19 -2.65
N GLU A 429 53.89 -9.07 -3.55
CA GLU A 429 54.79 -9.89 -4.36
C GLU A 429 55.68 -9.04 -5.29
N GLU A 430 55.14 -7.96 -5.87
CA GLU A 430 55.91 -7.04 -6.72
C GLU A 430 56.97 -6.27 -5.90
N LEU A 431 56.65 -5.85 -4.68
CA LEU A 431 57.61 -5.22 -3.76
C LEU A 431 58.71 -6.18 -3.28
N GLU A 432 58.39 -7.44 -3.00
CA GLU A 432 59.40 -8.45 -2.65
C GLU A 432 60.33 -8.76 -3.82
N LEU A 433 59.82 -8.78 -5.05
CA LEU A 433 60.62 -8.94 -6.26
C LEU A 433 61.54 -7.73 -6.51
N GLU A 434 61.04 -6.50 -6.32
CA GLU A 434 61.86 -5.29 -6.43
C GLU A 434 62.93 -5.18 -5.34
N GLU A 435 62.69 -5.73 -4.15
CA GLU A 435 63.67 -5.76 -3.06
C GLU A 435 64.78 -6.80 -3.34
N LEU A 436 64.41 -7.97 -3.87
CA LEU A 436 65.36 -8.99 -4.34
C LEU A 436 66.24 -8.49 -5.50
N GLU A 437 65.68 -7.77 -6.47
CA GLU A 437 66.47 -7.15 -7.55
C GLU A 437 67.39 -6.02 -7.08
N ARG A 438 67.14 -5.45 -5.90
CA ARG A 438 67.99 -4.41 -5.29
C ARG A 438 69.14 -5.00 -4.46
N GLU A 439 69.04 -6.27 -4.07
CA GLU A 439 70.06 -7.00 -3.31
C GLU A 439 71.05 -7.79 -4.18
N GLU A 440 70.76 -7.99 -5.48
CA GLU A 440 71.72 -8.44 -6.52
C GLU A 440 72.55 -7.28 -7.10
#